data_AF-A0A974XGM6-F1
#
_entry.id   AF-A0A974XGM6-F1
#
_cell.length_a   1.000
_cell.length_b   1.000
_cell.length_c   1.000
_cell.angle_alpha   90.00
_cell.angle_beta   90.00
_cell.angle_gamma   90.00
#
_symmetry.space_group_name_H-M   'P 1'
#
loop_
_entity.id
_entity.type
_entity.pdbx_description
1 polymer ?
#
loop_
_entity_poly.entity_id
_entity_poly.type
_entity_poly.pdbx_seq_one_letter_code
_entity_poly.pdbx_strand_id
1 'polypeptide(L)'
;MMNYKSSKSYRLGMRNLKTAVAVLISLLIGKYIMEDDSFFIVVAAMLSMENSVVNSLEVGKNRVIGTVLGALLGMAFAYWSPGSLVLTSLGIILLIYFLNVMKWNKSIIIASFVFLGIMLNMSGETVYWYAINRTIDTLIGLGVGIAVNFLIFPYSFEKTLNNKAKVLNELIKENLDKVFCHQEPADMEALKEALDSYETELADYRVEIGMKKRHAQDLQRRTEIMEDFDAIYTHLKVLDSIANTLVVDPESAEKLAKMDVDMEKERIQKSDTSQSVYTYHTTQLLKKIDEIEGLDAECKNTKM
;
A
#
# COMPACT_ATOMS: atom_id res chain seq x y z
N MET A 1 16.24 8.82 38.95
CA MET A 1 16.09 9.18 37.53
C MET A 1 17.23 8.53 36.74
N MET A 2 16.97 7.46 36.00
CA MET A 2 17.91 6.92 35.02
C MET A 2 17.23 6.95 33.66
N ASN A 3 17.74 7.83 32.79
CA ASN A 3 17.22 8.11 31.47
C ASN A 3 17.96 7.19 30.47
N TYR A 4 17.35 6.07 30.08
CA TYR A 4 17.94 5.15 29.10
C TYR A 4 17.71 5.71 27.70
N LYS A 5 18.67 6.51 27.20
CA LYS A 5 18.67 6.96 25.82
C LYS A 5 19.13 5.79 24.94
N SER A 6 18.16 5.00 24.46
CA SER A 6 18.38 3.93 23.48
C SER A 6 19.04 4.50 22.22
N SER A 7 20.30 4.16 21.97
CA SER A 7 20.97 4.54 20.73
C SER A 7 20.40 3.70 19.58
N LYS A 8 19.61 4.32 18.70
CA LYS A 8 19.17 3.69 17.45
C LYS A 8 20.40 3.38 16.59
N SER A 9 20.74 2.09 16.44
CA SER A 9 21.79 1.62 15.54
C SER A 9 21.28 1.69 14.10
N TYR A 10 21.87 2.55 13.28
CA TYR A 10 21.60 2.60 11.84
C TYR A 10 22.29 1.41 11.16
N ARG A 11 21.52 0.38 10.84
CA ARG A 11 22.00 -0.79 10.08
C ARG A 11 21.68 -0.63 8.61
N LEU A 12 22.60 -1.04 7.73
CA LEU A 12 22.35 -1.10 6.30
C LEU A 12 21.23 -2.10 6.02
N GLY A 13 20.11 -1.61 5.50
CA GLY A 13 18.96 -2.44 5.15
C GLY A 13 19.16 -3.15 3.81
N MET A 14 18.39 -4.22 3.58
CA MET A 14 18.43 -5.00 2.33
C MET A 14 18.18 -4.13 1.08
N ARG A 15 17.32 -3.10 1.22
CA ARG A 15 17.06 -2.11 0.17
C ARG A 15 18.34 -1.41 -0.29
N ASN A 16 19.26 -1.06 0.63
CA ASN A 16 20.51 -0.39 0.27
C ASN A 16 21.42 -1.30 -0.56
N LEU A 17 21.52 -2.57 -0.17
CA LEU A 17 22.38 -3.54 -0.84
C LEU A 17 21.89 -3.83 -2.27
N LYS A 18 20.59 -4.11 -2.43
CA LYS A 18 20.04 -4.40 -3.77
C LYS A 18 20.08 -3.20 -4.71
N THR A 19 19.87 -1.99 -4.19
CA THR A 19 20.07 -0.76 -4.97
C THR A 19 21.51 -0.63 -5.43
N ALA A 20 22.49 -0.83 -4.54
CA ALA A 20 23.91 -0.77 -4.90
C ALA A 20 24.29 -1.80 -5.98
N VAL A 21 23.75 -3.02 -5.89
CA VAL A 21 23.94 -4.06 -6.92
C VAL A 21 23.32 -3.65 -8.25
N ALA A 22 22.11 -3.10 -8.26
CA ALA A 22 21.48 -2.62 -9.49
C ALA A 22 22.24 -1.45 -10.13
N VAL A 23 22.76 -0.53 -9.32
CA VAL A 23 23.63 0.56 -9.77
C VAL A 23 24.89 -0.01 -10.42
N LEU A 24 25.56 -0.97 -9.77
CA LEU A 24 26.76 -1.61 -10.32
C LEU A 24 26.48 -2.28 -11.66
N ILE A 25 25.41 -3.07 -11.77
CA ILE A 25 25.03 -3.75 -13.01
C ILE A 25 24.70 -2.72 -14.11
N SER A 26 23.97 -1.66 -13.77
CA SER A 26 23.62 -0.60 -14.72
C SER A 26 24.85 0.16 -15.24
N LEU A 27 25.83 0.43 -14.38
CA LEU A 27 27.10 1.03 -14.76
C LEU A 27 27.91 0.12 -15.69
N LEU A 28 27.93 -1.19 -15.41
CA LEU A 28 28.61 -2.16 -16.28
C LEU A 28 27.93 -2.24 -17.66
N ILE A 29 26.61 -2.23 -17.71
CA ILE A 29 25.85 -2.21 -18.96
C ILE A 29 26.14 -0.95 -19.76
N GLY A 30 26.00 0.22 -19.15
CA GLY A 30 26.23 1.47 -19.86
C GLY A 30 27.68 1.59 -20.36
N LYS A 31 28.67 1.22 -19.54
CA LYS A 31 30.09 1.29 -19.92
C LYS A 31 30.47 0.32 -21.05
N TYR A 32 30.02 -0.93 -21.01
CA TYR A 32 30.52 -1.97 -21.92
C TYR A 32 29.58 -2.35 -23.05
N ILE A 33 28.30 -1.96 -22.99
CA ILE A 33 27.30 -2.32 -23.99
C ILE A 33 26.88 -1.10 -24.81
N MET A 34 26.71 0.06 -24.16
CA MET A 34 26.14 1.24 -24.83
C MET A 34 27.18 2.27 -25.25
N GLU A 35 28.39 2.23 -24.67
CA GLU A 35 29.47 3.21 -24.93
C GLU A 35 29.05 4.68 -24.69
N ASP A 36 27.94 4.88 -23.97
CA ASP A 36 27.26 6.16 -23.76
C ASP A 36 27.17 6.53 -22.27
N ASP A 37 26.69 7.74 -21.97
CA ASP A 37 26.49 8.20 -20.59
C ASP A 37 25.48 7.29 -19.85
N SER A 38 26.00 6.52 -18.90
CA SER A 38 25.24 5.52 -18.13
C SER A 38 24.33 6.15 -17.07
N PHE A 39 24.36 7.47 -16.88
CA PHE A 39 23.64 8.16 -15.82
C PHE A 39 22.14 7.84 -15.82
N PHE A 40 21.50 7.89 -16.98
CA PHE A 40 20.07 7.72 -17.10
C PHE A 40 19.61 6.27 -16.87
N ILE A 41 20.40 5.30 -17.28
CA ILE A 41 20.18 3.87 -17.02
C ILE A 41 20.25 3.61 -15.51
N VAL A 42 21.30 4.13 -14.86
CA VAL A 42 21.52 3.97 -13.41
C VAL A 42 20.39 4.59 -12.61
N VAL A 43 19.97 5.81 -12.95
CA VAL A 43 18.85 6.49 -12.30
C VAL A 43 17.55 5.70 -12.52
N ALA A 44 17.32 5.19 -13.72
CA ALA A 44 16.14 4.37 -14.00
C ALA A 44 16.12 3.07 -13.19
N ALA A 45 17.25 2.37 -13.07
CA ALA A 45 17.36 1.15 -12.27
C ALA A 45 17.18 1.43 -10.76
N MET A 46 17.83 2.47 -10.25
CA MET A 46 17.70 2.88 -8.84
C MET A 46 16.26 3.22 -8.48
N LEU A 47 15.58 3.99 -9.33
CA LEU A 47 14.21 4.43 -9.08
C LEU A 47 13.15 3.37 -9.39
N SER A 48 13.51 2.27 -10.05
CA SER A 48 12.64 1.11 -10.26
C SER A 48 12.78 0.06 -9.16
N MET A 49 13.65 0.32 -8.16
CA MET A 49 13.96 -0.60 -7.08
C MET A 49 12.86 -0.57 -6.00
N GLU A 50 11.88 -1.46 -6.14
CA GLU A 50 10.79 -1.63 -5.17
C GLU A 50 10.97 -2.85 -4.27
N ASN A 51 10.13 -3.02 -3.24
CA ASN A 51 10.21 -4.16 -2.33
C ASN A 51 9.93 -5.50 -3.02
N SER A 52 8.86 -5.55 -3.83
CA SER A 52 8.42 -6.73 -4.58
C SER A 52 8.53 -6.51 -6.10
N VAL A 53 8.48 -7.59 -6.86
CA VAL A 53 8.50 -7.54 -8.33
C VAL A 53 7.20 -6.95 -8.89
N VAL A 54 6.06 -7.26 -8.27
CA VAL A 54 4.75 -6.69 -8.63
C VAL A 54 4.79 -5.16 -8.55
N ASN A 55 5.32 -4.62 -7.46
CA ASN A 55 5.47 -3.17 -7.29
C ASN A 55 6.49 -2.58 -8.26
N SER A 56 7.59 -3.30 -8.52
CA SER A 56 8.59 -2.89 -9.52
C SER A 56 7.99 -2.79 -10.92
N LEU A 57 7.09 -3.72 -11.29
CA LEU A 57 6.37 -3.70 -12.56
C LEU A 57 5.37 -2.55 -12.64
N GLU A 58 4.64 -2.26 -11.56
CA GLU A 58 3.71 -1.13 -11.51
C GLU A 58 4.47 0.21 -11.68
N VAL A 59 5.56 0.40 -10.93
CA VAL A 59 6.44 1.56 -11.07
C VAL A 59 7.04 1.62 -12.47
N GLY A 60 7.48 0.49 -13.00
CA GLY A 60 7.99 0.36 -14.36
C GLY A 60 7.01 0.81 -15.43
N LYS A 61 5.75 0.34 -15.35
CA LYS A 61 4.68 0.75 -16.27
C LYS A 61 4.48 2.26 -16.23
N ASN A 62 4.39 2.86 -15.04
CA ASN A 62 4.23 4.30 -14.89
C ASN A 62 5.44 5.08 -15.47
N ARG A 63 6.66 4.55 -15.32
CA ARG A 63 7.87 5.12 -15.92
C ARG A 63 7.85 5.09 -17.43
N VAL A 64 7.44 3.96 -18.02
CA VAL A 64 7.34 3.84 -19.48
C VAL A 64 6.28 4.82 -20.02
N ILE A 65 5.09 4.83 -19.43
CA ILE A 65 4.01 5.76 -19.82
C ILE A 65 4.50 7.20 -19.73
N GLY A 66 5.06 7.60 -18.59
CA GLY A 66 5.50 8.97 -18.41
C GLY A 66 6.67 9.36 -19.32
N THR A 67 7.65 8.47 -19.51
CA THR A 67 8.79 8.73 -20.41
C THR A 67 8.33 8.90 -21.85
N VAL A 68 7.46 8.01 -22.35
CA VAL A 68 6.95 8.08 -23.71
C VAL A 68 6.08 9.34 -23.91
N LEU A 69 5.18 9.67 -22.98
CA LEU A 69 4.33 10.85 -23.13
C LEU A 69 5.09 12.16 -22.97
N GLY A 70 6.02 12.21 -22.01
CA GLY A 70 6.94 13.34 -21.84
C GLY A 70 7.80 13.54 -23.07
N ALA A 71 8.28 12.44 -23.67
CA ALA A 71 9.04 12.46 -24.91
C ALA A 71 8.19 12.97 -26.10
N LEU A 72 7.01 12.41 -26.32
CA LEU A 72 6.14 12.79 -27.43
C LEU A 72 5.71 14.26 -27.37
N LEU A 73 5.23 14.73 -26.21
CA LEU A 73 4.86 16.14 -26.05
C LEU A 73 6.08 17.06 -26.06
N GLY A 74 7.21 16.62 -25.48
CA GLY A 74 8.46 17.38 -25.51
C GLY A 74 8.93 17.60 -26.93
N MET A 75 8.97 16.54 -27.75
CA MET A 75 9.30 16.62 -29.17
C MET A 75 8.33 17.53 -29.94
N ALA A 76 7.02 17.39 -29.69
CA ALA A 76 6.01 18.20 -30.35
C ALA A 76 6.19 19.70 -30.06
N PHE A 77 6.45 20.08 -28.81
CA PHE A 77 6.63 21.49 -28.43
C PHE A 77 8.00 22.04 -28.84
N ALA A 78 9.04 21.23 -28.72
CA ALA A 78 10.40 21.59 -29.16
C ALA A 78 10.48 21.77 -30.68
N TYR A 79 9.62 21.12 -31.46
CA TYR A 79 9.51 21.37 -32.90
C TYR A 79 9.06 22.80 -33.23
N TRP A 80 8.22 23.42 -32.39
CA TRP A 80 7.70 24.76 -32.63
C TRP A 80 8.67 25.86 -32.20
N SER A 81 9.11 25.80 -30.94
CA SER A 81 10.11 26.72 -30.42
C SER A 81 10.79 26.08 -29.22
N PRO A 82 11.94 25.43 -29.42
CA PRO A 82 12.64 24.81 -28.31
C PRO A 82 13.26 25.86 -27.38
N GLY A 83 13.39 25.54 -26.10
CA GLY A 83 13.88 26.49 -25.09
C GLY A 83 12.91 27.64 -24.76
N SER A 84 11.79 27.77 -25.47
CA SER A 84 10.81 28.83 -25.17
C SER A 84 10.19 28.61 -23.79
N LEU A 85 10.37 29.58 -22.90
CA LEU A 85 9.83 29.56 -21.53
C LEU A 85 8.29 29.46 -21.51
N VAL A 86 7.62 30.16 -22.44
CA VAL A 86 6.14 30.19 -22.52
C VAL A 86 5.60 28.84 -22.97
N LEU A 87 6.08 28.32 -24.11
CA LEU A 87 5.71 27.00 -24.60
C LEU A 87 6.03 25.88 -23.61
N THR A 88 7.18 25.94 -22.93
CA THR A 88 7.54 24.96 -21.89
C THR A 88 6.51 24.95 -20.76
N SER A 89 6.12 26.13 -20.28
CA SER A 89 5.12 26.26 -19.21
C SER A 89 3.74 25.77 -19.64
N LEU A 90 3.28 26.15 -20.84
CA LEU A 90 2.01 25.69 -21.39
C LEU A 90 2.01 24.18 -21.65
N GLY A 91 3.11 23.63 -22.15
CA GLY A 91 3.27 22.21 -22.40
C GLY A 91 3.22 21.37 -21.13
N ILE A 92 3.82 21.84 -20.02
CA ILE A 92 3.68 21.19 -18.71
C ILE A 92 2.22 21.16 -18.25
N ILE A 93 1.49 22.28 -18.34
CA ILE A 93 0.09 22.34 -17.93
C ILE A 93 -0.72 21.32 -18.74
N LEU A 94 -0.53 21.28 -20.05
CA LEU A 94 -1.21 20.35 -20.95
C LEU A 94 -0.86 18.89 -20.65
N LEU A 95 0.42 18.59 -20.42
CA LEU A 95 0.89 17.25 -20.05
C LEU A 95 0.28 16.77 -18.73
N ILE A 96 0.31 17.60 -17.69
CA ILE A 96 -0.26 17.27 -16.38
C ILE A 96 -1.77 17.07 -16.50
N TYR A 97 -2.47 17.97 -17.18
CA TYR A 97 -3.90 17.84 -17.41
C TYR A 97 -4.25 16.53 -18.10
N PHE A 98 -3.53 16.19 -19.18
CA PHE A 98 -3.74 14.95 -19.91
C PHE A 98 -3.53 13.71 -19.04
N LEU A 99 -2.46 13.67 -18.25
CA LEU A 99 -2.17 12.55 -17.34
C LEU A 99 -3.22 12.41 -16.23
N ASN A 100 -3.73 13.53 -15.71
CA ASN A 100 -4.81 13.52 -14.71
C ASN A 100 -6.11 12.95 -15.29
N VAL A 101 -6.49 13.38 -16.51
CA VAL A 101 -7.69 12.88 -17.21
C VAL A 101 -7.58 11.36 -17.44
N MET A 102 -6.39 10.87 -17.80
CA MET A 102 -6.12 9.45 -17.99
C MET A 102 -5.92 8.66 -16.68
N LYS A 103 -5.99 9.33 -15.52
CA LYS A 103 -5.72 8.76 -14.18
C LYS A 103 -4.32 8.15 -14.05
N TRP A 104 -3.34 8.68 -14.77
CA TRP A 104 -1.93 8.26 -14.74
C TRP A 104 -1.08 9.16 -13.84
N ASN A 105 -1.61 9.52 -12.67
CA ASN A 105 -1.01 10.49 -11.75
C ASN A 105 0.42 10.12 -11.32
N LYS A 106 0.70 8.82 -11.14
CA LYS A 106 2.03 8.30 -10.80
C LYS A 106 3.09 8.56 -11.90
N SER A 107 2.67 8.85 -13.12
CA SER A 107 3.55 9.12 -14.28
C SER A 107 3.89 10.60 -14.45
N ILE A 108 3.22 11.51 -13.73
CA ILE A 108 3.34 12.96 -13.94
C ILE A 108 4.77 13.45 -13.73
N ILE A 109 5.39 13.12 -12.60
CA ILE A 109 6.72 13.62 -12.24
C ILE A 109 7.75 13.22 -13.31
N ILE A 110 7.76 11.94 -13.71
CA ILE A 110 8.72 11.44 -14.69
C ILE A 110 8.43 12.00 -16.09
N ALA A 111 7.16 12.14 -16.48
CA ALA A 111 6.79 12.75 -17.74
C ALA A 111 7.23 14.20 -17.82
N SER A 112 6.99 14.98 -16.77
CA SER A 112 7.43 16.37 -16.66
C SER A 112 8.95 16.48 -16.72
N PHE A 113 9.69 15.57 -16.05
CA PHE A 113 11.15 15.56 -16.10
C PHE A 113 11.67 15.32 -17.52
N VAL A 114 11.10 14.37 -18.25
CA VAL A 114 11.50 14.06 -19.63
C VAL A 114 11.12 15.20 -20.59
N PHE A 115 9.91 15.74 -20.45
CA PHE A 115 9.46 16.90 -21.21
C PHE A 115 10.40 18.10 -21.03
N LEU A 116 10.74 18.42 -19.78
CA LEU A 116 11.68 19.50 -19.46
C LEU A 116 13.08 19.22 -19.99
N GLY A 117 13.56 17.97 -19.87
CA GLY A 117 14.83 17.56 -20.45
C GLY A 117 14.89 17.88 -21.93
N ILE A 118 13.85 17.56 -22.69
CA ILE A 118 13.80 17.85 -24.14
C ILE A 118 13.69 19.35 -24.43
N MET A 119 12.84 20.07 -23.70
CA MET A 119 12.64 21.51 -23.94
C MET A 119 13.88 22.35 -23.57
N LEU A 120 14.69 21.90 -22.60
CA LEU A 120 15.78 22.69 -22.03
C LEU A 120 17.19 22.21 -22.42
N ASN A 121 17.42 20.91 -22.66
CA ASN A 121 18.75 20.38 -23.02
C ASN A 121 18.90 20.21 -24.55
N MET A 122 19.18 21.30 -25.25
CA MET A 122 19.52 21.32 -26.68
C MET A 122 21.02 21.45 -26.96
N SER A 123 21.87 20.76 -26.21
CA SER A 123 23.31 20.74 -26.50
C SER A 123 23.71 19.44 -27.21
N GLY A 124 23.72 19.47 -28.54
CA GLY A 124 24.51 18.53 -29.37
C GLY A 124 23.76 17.44 -30.12
N GLU A 125 22.61 16.95 -29.62
CA GLU A 125 21.82 15.90 -30.30
C GLU A 125 20.52 16.43 -30.91
N THR A 126 20.02 15.74 -31.95
CA THR A 126 18.66 16.01 -32.43
C THR A 126 17.65 15.61 -31.34
N VAL A 127 16.61 16.43 -31.17
CA VAL A 127 15.49 16.20 -30.22
C VAL A 127 14.95 14.77 -30.30
N TYR A 128 14.89 14.24 -31.52
CA TYR A 128 14.45 12.88 -31.81
C TYR A 128 15.38 11.82 -31.19
N TRP A 129 16.69 11.98 -31.36
CA TRP A 129 17.68 11.03 -30.84
C TRP A 129 17.71 11.03 -29.32
N TYR A 130 17.68 12.20 -28.70
CA TYR A 130 17.61 12.33 -27.25
C TYR A 130 16.37 11.62 -26.68
N ALA A 131 15.20 11.81 -27.28
CA ALA A 131 13.96 11.19 -26.84
C ALA A 131 14.01 9.64 -26.93
N ILE A 132 14.61 9.11 -27.99
CA ILE A 132 14.81 7.67 -28.17
C ILE A 132 15.78 7.13 -27.12
N ASN A 133 16.95 7.75 -26.98
CA ASN A 133 17.98 7.33 -26.02
C ASN A 133 17.40 7.34 -24.60
N ARG A 134 16.68 8.40 -24.22
CA ARG A 134 16.03 8.50 -22.91
C ARG A 134 15.02 7.37 -22.67
N THR A 135 14.30 6.96 -23.69
CA THR A 135 13.32 5.86 -23.62
C THR A 135 14.04 4.51 -23.48
N ILE A 136 15.07 4.26 -24.30
CA ILE A 136 15.89 3.04 -24.26
C ILE A 136 16.57 2.91 -22.89
N ASP A 137 17.22 3.97 -22.41
CA ASP A 137 17.91 3.98 -21.11
C ASP A 137 16.96 3.65 -19.97
N THR A 138 15.74 4.20 -20.02
CA THR A 138 14.72 3.95 -19.00
C THR A 138 14.25 2.51 -19.04
N LEU A 139 14.08 1.92 -20.23
CA LEU A 139 13.71 0.51 -20.39
C LEU A 139 14.80 -0.44 -19.90
N ILE A 140 16.06 -0.15 -20.22
CA ILE A 140 17.20 -0.96 -19.77
C ILE A 140 17.33 -0.87 -18.25
N GLY A 141 17.31 0.34 -17.68
CA GLY A 141 17.39 0.51 -16.24
C GLY A 141 16.23 -0.17 -15.51
N LEU A 142 15.01 -0.06 -16.03
CA LEU A 142 13.86 -0.78 -15.50
C LEU A 142 14.05 -2.30 -15.54
N GLY A 143 14.53 -2.83 -16.67
CA GLY A 143 14.85 -4.25 -16.83
C GLY A 143 15.87 -4.74 -15.80
N VAL A 144 16.94 -3.96 -15.58
CA VAL A 144 17.95 -4.25 -14.55
C VAL A 144 17.32 -4.24 -13.16
N GLY A 145 16.55 -3.20 -12.81
CA GLY A 145 15.90 -3.10 -11.50
C GLY A 145 14.98 -4.29 -11.21
N ILE A 146 14.14 -4.66 -12.17
CA ILE A 146 13.26 -5.83 -12.07
C ILE A 146 14.08 -7.12 -11.96
N ALA A 147 15.11 -7.29 -12.80
CA ALA A 147 15.94 -8.48 -12.79
C ALA A 147 16.66 -8.67 -11.45
N VAL A 148 17.20 -7.60 -10.86
CA VAL A 148 17.84 -7.65 -9.55
C VAL A 148 16.83 -8.02 -8.46
N ASN A 149 15.63 -7.43 -8.48
CA ASN A 149 14.57 -7.75 -7.53
C ASN A 149 14.02 -9.18 -7.68
N PHE A 150 14.03 -9.73 -8.88
CA PHE A 150 13.50 -11.07 -9.14
C PHE A 150 14.55 -12.18 -8.92
N LEU A 151 15.79 -11.96 -9.39
CA LEU A 151 16.82 -13.00 -9.46
C LEU A 151 17.80 -12.96 -8.28
N ILE A 152 18.20 -11.77 -7.83
CA ILE A 152 19.27 -11.62 -6.83
C ILE A 152 18.68 -11.46 -5.42
N PHE A 153 17.65 -10.63 -5.27
CA PHE A 153 17.01 -10.32 -3.99
C PHE A 153 15.49 -10.55 -4.03
N PRO A 154 15.04 -11.80 -4.25
CA PRO A 154 13.62 -12.11 -4.32
C PRO A 154 12.90 -11.72 -3.02
N TYR A 155 11.74 -11.10 -3.18
CA TYR A 155 10.90 -10.71 -2.07
C TYR A 155 10.25 -11.93 -1.40
N SER A 156 10.16 -11.92 -0.07
CA SER A 156 9.71 -13.06 0.72
C SER A 156 8.30 -12.83 1.27
N PHE A 157 7.29 -12.94 0.41
CA PHE A 157 5.87 -12.76 0.78
C PHE A 157 5.47 -13.59 2.00
N GLU A 158 5.90 -14.86 2.09
CA GLU A 158 5.58 -15.74 3.22
C GLU A 158 5.96 -15.13 4.58
N LYS A 159 7.15 -14.53 4.67
CA LYS A 159 7.63 -13.91 5.90
C LYS A 159 6.85 -12.65 6.22
N THR A 160 6.57 -11.82 5.23
CA THR A 160 5.80 -10.58 5.44
C THR A 160 4.37 -10.88 5.84
N LEU A 161 3.69 -11.79 5.16
CA LEU A 161 2.33 -12.22 5.49
C LEU A 161 2.28 -12.85 6.88
N ASN A 162 3.23 -13.70 7.25
CA ASN A 162 3.28 -14.27 8.60
C ASN A 162 3.47 -13.19 9.67
N ASN A 163 4.31 -12.17 9.42
CA ASN A 163 4.49 -11.06 10.35
C ASN A 163 3.22 -10.19 10.46
N LYS A 164 2.55 -9.90 9.34
CA LYS A 164 1.28 -9.16 9.33
C LYS A 164 0.17 -9.93 10.05
N ALA A 165 0.06 -11.24 9.85
CA ALA A 165 -0.86 -12.10 10.59
C ALA A 165 -0.60 -12.06 12.11
N LYS A 166 0.67 -12.05 12.54
CA LYS A 166 1.01 -11.90 13.96
C LYS A 166 0.54 -10.57 14.53
N VAL A 167 0.74 -9.47 13.80
CA VAL A 167 0.26 -8.14 14.21
C VAL A 167 -1.27 -8.13 14.31
N LEU A 168 -1.97 -8.74 13.34
CA LEU A 168 -3.43 -8.89 13.40
C LEU A 168 -3.85 -9.70 14.63
N ASN A 169 -3.21 -10.83 14.91
CA ASN A 169 -3.51 -11.63 16.10
C ASN A 169 -3.31 -10.82 17.40
N GLU A 170 -2.23 -10.04 17.50
CA GLU A 170 -1.97 -9.19 18.66
C GLU A 170 -3.04 -8.10 18.83
N LEU A 171 -3.42 -7.43 17.74
CA LEU A 171 -4.48 -6.42 17.76
C LEU A 171 -5.85 -7.00 18.09
N ILE A 172 -6.18 -8.19 17.56
CA ILE A 172 -7.44 -8.87 17.88
C ILE A 172 -7.48 -9.18 19.37
N LYS A 173 -6.41 -9.78 19.94
CA LYS A 173 -6.33 -10.07 21.38
C LYS A 173 -6.51 -8.82 22.24
N GLU A 174 -5.82 -7.74 21.89
CA GLU A 174 -5.95 -6.46 22.61
C GLU A 174 -7.39 -5.93 22.57
N ASN A 175 -8.04 -5.98 21.40
CA ASN A 175 -9.41 -5.49 21.27
C ASN A 175 -10.45 -6.41 21.93
N LEU A 176 -10.21 -7.72 21.97
CA LEU A 176 -11.04 -8.65 22.74
C LEU A 176 -10.97 -8.34 24.24
N ASP A 177 -9.77 -8.09 24.78
CA ASP A 177 -9.57 -7.72 26.18
C ASP A 177 -10.28 -6.39 26.51
N LYS A 178 -10.15 -5.38 25.63
CA LYS A 178 -10.88 -4.11 25.74
C LYS A 178 -12.40 -4.29 25.78
N VAL A 179 -12.97 -4.99 24.78
CA VAL A 179 -14.42 -5.14 24.64
C VAL A 179 -15.03 -6.01 25.73
N PHE A 180 -14.41 -7.15 26.05
CA PHE A 180 -15.01 -8.15 26.95
C PHE A 180 -14.60 -7.99 28.41
N CYS A 181 -13.36 -7.59 28.70
CA CYS A 181 -12.83 -7.55 30.06
C CYS A 181 -12.89 -6.12 30.65
N HIS A 182 -12.73 -5.09 29.82
CA HIS A 182 -12.67 -3.69 30.26
C HIS A 182 -13.88 -2.83 29.87
N GLN A 183 -14.74 -3.31 28.98
CA GLN A 183 -15.88 -2.55 28.41
C GLN A 183 -15.43 -1.23 27.75
N GLU A 184 -14.25 -1.24 27.14
CA GLU A 184 -13.69 -0.14 26.37
C GLU A 184 -13.97 -0.34 24.88
N PRO A 185 -14.11 0.75 24.10
CA PRO A 185 -14.28 0.65 22.66
C PRO A 185 -13.06 0.00 22.01
N ALA A 186 -13.31 -0.84 21.01
CA ALA A 186 -12.26 -1.43 20.19
C ALA A 186 -11.63 -0.37 19.27
N ASP A 187 -10.33 -0.47 19.05
CA ASP A 187 -9.60 0.27 18.02
C ASP A 187 -9.85 -0.35 16.64
N MET A 188 -11.06 -0.11 16.13
CA MET A 188 -11.50 -0.62 14.84
C MET A 188 -10.74 0.00 13.66
N GLU A 189 -10.16 1.19 13.84
CA GLU A 189 -9.35 1.87 12.82
C GLU A 189 -8.02 1.15 12.64
N ALA A 190 -7.27 0.93 13.72
CA ALA A 190 -6.00 0.19 13.66
C ALA A 190 -6.19 -1.26 13.17
N LEU A 191 -7.29 -1.91 13.56
CA LEU A 191 -7.61 -3.25 13.09
C LEU A 191 -7.92 -3.26 11.58
N LYS A 192 -8.70 -2.29 11.08
CA LYS A 192 -9.00 -2.17 9.64
C LYS A 192 -7.75 -1.86 8.82
N GLU A 193 -6.89 -0.96 9.30
CA GLU A 193 -5.61 -0.67 8.64
C GLU A 193 -4.72 -1.92 8.53
N ALA A 194 -4.63 -2.72 9.61
CA ALA A 194 -3.86 -3.95 9.61
C ALA A 194 -4.43 -5.00 8.64
N LEU A 195 -5.76 -5.11 8.55
CA LEU A 195 -6.46 -5.99 7.61
C LEU A 195 -6.20 -5.60 6.16
N ASP A 196 -6.41 -4.33 5.82
CA ASP A 196 -6.19 -3.81 4.47
C ASP A 196 -4.72 -3.96 4.05
N SER A 197 -3.80 -3.82 5.01
CA SER A 197 -2.37 -4.05 4.82
C SER A 197 -2.06 -5.53 4.54
N TYR A 198 -2.74 -6.47 5.19
CA TYR A 198 -2.60 -7.91 4.92
C TYR A 198 -3.21 -8.28 3.56
N GLU A 199 -4.41 -7.78 3.27
CA GLU A 199 -5.12 -8.03 2.01
C GLU A 199 -4.31 -7.56 0.81
N THR A 200 -3.73 -6.35 0.88
CA THR A 200 -2.87 -5.80 -0.16
C THR A 200 -1.65 -6.69 -0.40
N GLU A 201 -1.00 -7.15 0.67
CA GLU A 201 0.17 -8.05 0.58
C GLU A 201 -0.21 -9.41 -0.04
N LEU A 202 -1.39 -9.93 0.30
CA LEU A 202 -1.90 -11.20 -0.23
C LEU A 202 -2.26 -11.08 -1.72
N ALA A 203 -2.83 -9.94 -2.14
CA ALA A 203 -3.12 -9.64 -3.53
C ALA A 203 -1.84 -9.61 -4.38
N ASP A 204 -0.79 -8.95 -3.88
CA ASP A 204 0.54 -8.95 -4.53
C ASP A 204 1.13 -10.37 -4.61
N TYR A 205 1.01 -11.16 -3.53
CA TYR A 205 1.49 -12.53 -3.51
C TYR A 205 0.78 -13.42 -4.55
N ARG A 206 -0.55 -13.25 -4.71
CA ARG A 206 -1.36 -13.95 -5.71
C ARG A 206 -0.86 -13.69 -7.13
N VAL A 207 -0.51 -12.45 -7.44
CA VAL A 207 0.06 -12.09 -8.75
C VAL A 207 1.41 -12.79 -8.96
N GLU A 208 2.29 -12.81 -7.95
CA GLU A 208 3.59 -13.47 -8.06
C GLU A 208 3.51 -15.00 -8.21
N ILE A 209 2.62 -15.67 -7.46
CA ILE A 209 2.35 -17.10 -7.63
C ILE A 209 1.82 -17.40 -9.03
N GLY A 210 0.93 -16.56 -9.56
CA GLY A 210 0.41 -16.67 -10.93
C GLY A 210 1.54 -16.73 -11.96
N MET A 211 2.64 -16.01 -11.73
CA MET A 211 3.84 -16.02 -12.58
C MET A 211 4.68 -17.29 -12.40
N LYS A 212 4.77 -17.84 -11.18
CA LYS A 212 5.65 -18.99 -10.86
C LYS A 212 4.97 -20.38 -10.96
N LYS A 213 3.63 -20.46 -11.01
CA LYS A 213 2.83 -21.71 -11.01
C LYS A 213 3.20 -22.73 -9.91
N ARG A 214 3.83 -22.27 -8.83
CA ARG A 214 4.16 -23.08 -7.63
C ARG A 214 3.40 -22.51 -6.44
N HIS A 215 3.09 -23.33 -5.44
CA HIS A 215 2.48 -22.93 -4.16
C HIS A 215 0.99 -22.54 -4.17
N ALA A 216 0.17 -23.09 -5.09
CA ALA A 216 -1.28 -22.86 -5.10
C ALA A 216 -1.97 -23.20 -3.76
N GLN A 217 -1.52 -24.25 -3.07
CA GLN A 217 -2.03 -24.62 -1.75
C GLN A 217 -1.66 -23.61 -0.64
N ASP A 218 -0.47 -23.00 -0.70
CA ASP A 218 -0.07 -21.97 0.27
C ASP A 218 -0.90 -20.69 0.07
N LEU A 219 -1.15 -20.30 -1.18
CA LEU A 219 -2.05 -19.19 -1.49
C LEU A 219 -3.45 -19.43 -0.94
N GLN A 220 -4.01 -20.63 -1.18
CA GLN A 220 -5.34 -20.99 -0.68
C GLN A 220 -5.40 -20.89 0.85
N ARG A 221 -4.44 -21.49 1.56
CA ARG A 221 -4.37 -21.41 3.02
C ARG A 221 -4.35 -19.95 3.53
N ARG A 222 -3.63 -19.06 2.86
CA ARG A 222 -3.55 -17.64 3.25
C ARG A 222 -4.81 -16.86 2.91
N THR A 223 -5.52 -17.25 1.85
CA THR A 223 -6.85 -16.72 1.55
C THR A 223 -7.85 -17.12 2.64
N GLU A 224 -7.84 -18.38 3.07
CA GLU A 224 -8.68 -18.86 4.18
C GLU A 224 -8.40 -18.07 5.47
N ILE A 225 -7.12 -17.86 5.82
CA ILE A 225 -6.73 -17.02 6.98
C ILE A 225 -7.26 -15.58 6.86
N MET A 226 -7.24 -14.99 5.66
CA MET A 226 -7.79 -13.64 5.43
C MET A 226 -9.31 -13.61 5.64
N GLU A 227 -10.02 -14.63 5.16
CA GLU A 227 -11.47 -14.77 5.36
C GLU A 227 -11.83 -14.87 6.85
N ASP A 228 -11.02 -15.61 7.63
CA ASP A 228 -11.21 -15.72 9.08
C ASP A 228 -10.97 -14.38 9.79
N PHE A 229 -9.93 -13.64 9.39
CA PHE A 229 -9.66 -12.30 9.92
C PHE A 229 -10.77 -11.29 9.62
N ASP A 230 -11.32 -11.30 8.40
CA ASP A 230 -12.43 -10.42 8.01
C ASP A 230 -13.72 -10.77 8.78
N ALA A 231 -13.97 -12.07 8.99
CA ALA A 231 -15.09 -12.53 9.82
C ALA A 231 -14.95 -12.05 11.27
N ILE A 232 -13.76 -12.20 11.87
CA ILE A 232 -13.47 -11.70 13.23
C ILE A 232 -13.73 -10.19 13.33
N TYR A 233 -13.19 -9.41 12.39
CA TYR A 233 -13.40 -7.96 12.35
C TYR A 233 -14.89 -7.60 12.26
N THR A 234 -15.64 -8.31 11.40
CA THR A 234 -17.07 -8.08 11.23
C THR A 234 -17.84 -8.36 12.52
N HIS A 235 -17.56 -9.48 13.19
CA HIS A 235 -18.22 -9.79 14.46
C HIS A 235 -17.83 -8.80 15.56
N LEU A 236 -16.54 -8.45 15.67
CA LEU A 236 -16.06 -7.51 16.67
C LEU A 236 -16.64 -6.11 16.46
N LYS A 237 -16.74 -5.64 15.20
CA LYS A 237 -17.36 -4.36 14.84
C LYS A 237 -18.83 -4.29 15.29
N VAL A 238 -19.57 -5.37 15.10
CA VAL A 238 -20.97 -5.45 15.56
C VAL A 238 -21.01 -5.43 17.08
N LEU A 239 -20.16 -6.20 17.76
CA LEU A 239 -20.11 -6.23 19.22
C LEU A 239 -19.71 -4.88 19.83
N ASP A 240 -18.72 -4.20 19.27
CA ASP A 240 -18.32 -2.85 19.67
C ASP A 240 -19.50 -1.86 19.50
N SER A 241 -20.22 -1.94 18.38
CA SER A 241 -21.40 -1.08 18.16
C SER A 241 -22.54 -1.33 19.16
N ILE A 242 -22.69 -2.57 19.67
CA ILE A 242 -23.69 -2.93 20.67
C ILE A 242 -23.20 -2.63 22.11
N ALA A 243 -21.91 -2.85 22.39
CA ALA A 243 -21.31 -2.60 23.69
C ALA A 243 -21.26 -1.10 24.00
N ASN A 244 -20.99 -0.27 22.98
CA ASN A 244 -21.01 1.19 23.09
C ASN A 244 -22.43 1.79 23.06
N THR A 245 -23.48 0.98 22.83
CA THR A 245 -24.88 1.42 23.03
C THR A 245 -25.30 1.30 24.50
N LEU A 246 -24.76 2.16 25.35
CA LEU A 246 -25.46 2.60 26.57
C LEU A 246 -26.41 3.74 26.17
N VAL A 247 -27.65 3.35 25.82
CA VAL A 247 -28.94 4.08 25.73
C VAL A 247 -28.91 5.62 25.75
N VAL A 248 -29.59 6.26 24.77
CA VAL A 248 -30.28 7.55 25.02
C VAL A 248 -31.56 7.68 24.18
N ASP A 249 -32.73 7.73 24.82
CA ASP A 249 -33.96 8.32 24.29
C ASP A 249 -34.44 9.49 25.21
N PRO A 250 -33.81 10.67 25.19
CA PRO A 250 -34.62 11.90 25.38
C PRO A 250 -34.50 12.90 24.22
N GLU A 251 -33.41 12.92 23.47
CA GLU A 251 -33.17 13.90 22.39
C GLU A 251 -33.66 13.35 21.02
N SER A 252 -33.50 12.04 20.82
CA SER A 252 -34.24 11.26 19.82
C SER A 252 -35.72 11.13 20.18
N ALA A 253 -36.05 11.06 21.48
CA ALA A 253 -37.43 11.12 21.98
C ALA A 253 -38.05 12.53 21.80
N GLU A 254 -37.27 13.62 21.86
CA GLU A 254 -37.76 14.98 21.60
C GLU A 254 -37.97 15.25 20.09
N LYS A 255 -37.20 14.59 19.22
CA LYS A 255 -37.44 14.57 17.76
C LYS A 255 -38.61 13.68 17.37
N LEU A 256 -38.81 12.55 18.05
CA LEU A 256 -39.95 11.64 17.88
C LEU A 256 -41.25 12.23 18.47
N ALA A 257 -41.18 12.94 19.59
CA ALA A 257 -42.29 13.69 20.17
C ALA A 257 -42.74 14.87 19.29
N LYS A 258 -41.82 15.50 18.53
CA LYS A 258 -42.15 16.47 17.47
C LYS A 258 -42.79 15.84 16.22
N MET A 259 -42.83 14.51 16.16
CA MET A 259 -43.44 13.69 15.10
C MET A 259 -44.67 12.88 15.61
N ASP A 260 -45.19 13.19 16.81
CA ASP A 260 -46.34 12.56 17.47
C ASP A 260 -46.13 11.09 17.92
N VAL A 261 -44.93 10.78 18.42
CA VAL A 261 -44.60 9.45 18.98
C VAL A 261 -44.22 9.60 20.45
N ASP A 262 -44.97 8.93 21.34
CA ASP A 262 -44.87 9.07 22.81
C ASP A 262 -43.92 8.03 23.43
N MET A 263 -43.09 8.44 24.40
CA MET A 263 -42.10 7.60 25.10
C MET A 263 -42.14 7.89 26.61
N GLU A 264 -42.79 7.01 27.37
CA GLU A 264 -42.88 7.08 28.82
C GLU A 264 -41.70 6.35 29.49
N LYS A 265 -41.20 6.96 30.56
CA LYS A 265 -40.05 6.58 31.39
C LYS A 265 -40.05 5.12 31.81
N GLU A 266 -39.20 4.28 31.23
CA GLU A 266 -38.72 3.07 31.89
C GLU A 266 -37.43 2.53 31.26
N ARG A 267 -36.31 2.84 31.91
CA ARG A 267 -35.13 1.98 32.13
C ARG A 267 -35.16 0.65 31.34
N ILE A 268 -34.75 0.68 30.07
CA ILE A 268 -34.93 -0.45 29.15
C ILE A 268 -33.88 -1.53 29.43
N GLN A 269 -34.33 -2.66 29.99
CA GLN A 269 -33.67 -3.97 29.89
C GLN A 269 -33.22 -4.22 28.45
N LYS A 270 -31.99 -4.71 28.20
CA LYS A 270 -31.59 -5.19 26.85
C LYS A 270 -32.77 -5.93 26.23
N SER A 271 -33.29 -5.43 25.10
CA SER A 271 -34.37 -6.16 24.41
C SER A 271 -33.88 -7.58 24.11
N ASP A 272 -34.78 -8.56 24.20
CA ASP A 272 -34.48 -9.97 23.93
C ASP A 272 -33.77 -10.15 22.56
N THR A 273 -34.09 -9.26 21.61
CA THR A 273 -33.45 -9.14 20.29
C THR A 273 -32.00 -8.63 20.35
N SER A 274 -31.69 -7.57 21.09
CA SER A 274 -30.31 -7.07 21.20
C SER A 274 -29.40 -8.05 21.94
N GLN A 275 -29.95 -8.76 22.92
CA GLN A 275 -29.23 -9.78 23.67
C GLN A 275 -28.97 -11.03 22.83
N SER A 276 -29.93 -11.47 22.01
CA SER A 276 -29.73 -12.58 21.07
C SER A 276 -28.72 -12.24 19.96
N VAL A 277 -28.73 -11.02 19.41
CA VAL A 277 -27.72 -10.56 18.44
C VAL A 277 -26.33 -10.54 19.08
N TYR A 278 -26.18 -9.94 20.27
CA TYR A 278 -24.90 -9.94 20.99
C TYR A 278 -24.39 -11.38 21.22
N THR A 279 -25.25 -12.27 21.72
CA THR A 279 -24.90 -13.68 21.99
C THR A 279 -24.48 -14.41 20.72
N TYR A 280 -25.18 -14.21 19.60
CA TYR A 280 -24.84 -14.79 18.31
C TYR A 280 -23.46 -14.35 17.84
N HIS A 281 -23.20 -13.03 17.82
CA HIS A 281 -21.92 -12.49 17.34
C HIS A 281 -20.76 -12.90 18.25
N THR A 282 -20.95 -12.94 19.58
CA THR A 282 -19.94 -13.49 20.50
C THR A 282 -19.64 -14.95 20.21
N THR A 283 -20.67 -15.78 19.98
CA THR A 283 -20.48 -17.22 19.70
C THR A 283 -19.72 -17.45 18.39
N GLN A 284 -20.09 -16.73 17.32
CA GLN A 284 -19.40 -16.86 16.03
C GLN A 284 -17.97 -16.31 16.08
N LEU A 285 -17.75 -15.21 16.79
CA LEU A 285 -16.42 -14.64 17.02
C LEU A 285 -15.50 -15.65 17.71
N LEU A 286 -15.95 -16.25 18.82
CA LEU A 286 -15.16 -17.23 19.56
C LEU A 286 -14.86 -18.47 18.71
N LYS A 287 -15.85 -18.96 17.94
CA LYS A 287 -15.63 -20.08 17.01
C LYS A 287 -14.54 -19.75 15.98
N LYS A 288 -14.54 -18.53 15.42
CA LYS A 288 -13.54 -18.10 14.44
C LYS A 288 -12.16 -17.92 15.05
N ILE A 289 -12.10 -17.46 16.29
CA ILE A 289 -10.84 -17.35 17.06
C ILE A 289 -10.22 -18.74 17.28
N ASP A 290 -11.03 -19.75 17.63
CA ASP A 290 -10.58 -21.13 17.83
C ASP A 290 -10.03 -21.77 16.54
N GLU A 291 -10.49 -21.32 15.37
CA GLU A 291 -10.00 -21.78 14.07
C GLU A 291 -8.60 -21.21 13.72
N ILE A 292 -8.17 -20.12 14.37
CA ILE A 292 -6.84 -19.52 14.19
C ILE A 292 -5.88 -19.97 15.30
N GLU A 293 -4.88 -20.79 14.97
CA GLU A 293 -3.86 -21.24 15.92
C GLU A 293 -3.16 -20.08 16.65
N GLY A 294 -3.13 -20.13 17.99
CA GLY A 294 -2.40 -19.20 18.85
C GLY A 294 -3.18 -17.94 19.25
N LEU A 295 -4.49 -17.90 19.02
CA LEU A 295 -5.36 -16.77 19.31
C LEU A 295 -6.10 -16.92 20.68
N ASP A 296 -5.39 -17.33 21.74
CA ASP A 296 -5.97 -17.37 23.08
C ASP A 296 -6.17 -15.95 23.66
N ALA A 297 -7.40 -15.63 24.08
CA ALA A 297 -7.74 -14.41 24.80
C ALA A 297 -7.90 -14.74 26.30
N GLU A 298 -6.89 -14.42 27.10
CA GLU A 298 -7.00 -14.42 28.55
C GLU A 298 -7.27 -12.98 29.01
N CYS A 299 -8.35 -12.75 29.78
CA CYS A 299 -8.54 -11.45 30.44
C CYS A 299 -7.35 -11.19 31.35
N LYS A 300 -6.53 -10.20 31.02
CA LYS A 300 -5.39 -9.85 31.86
C LYS A 300 -5.92 -9.14 33.10
N ASN A 301 -5.70 -9.73 34.28
CA ASN A 301 -5.99 -9.06 35.54
C ASN A 301 -5.03 -7.88 35.72
N THR A 302 -5.42 -6.71 35.23
CA THR A 302 -4.77 -5.45 35.57
C THR A 302 -5.12 -5.15 37.02
N LYS A 303 -4.25 -5.56 37.96
CA LYS A 303 -4.34 -5.12 39.36
C LYS A 303 -4.30 -3.59 39.37
N MET A 304 -5.33 -2.99 39.97
CA MET A 304 -5.37 -1.57 40.38
C MET A 304 -4.10 -1.17 41.15
#